data_AF-A0A438ALQ3-F1
#
_entry.id   AF-A0A438ALQ3-F1
#
_cell.length_a   1.000
_cell.length_b   1.000
_cell.length_c   1.000
_cell.angle_alpha   90.00
_cell.angle_beta   90.00
_cell.angle_gamma   90.00
#
_symmetry.space_group_name_H-M   'P 1'
#
loop_
_entity.id
_entity.type
_entity.pdbx_description
1 polymer ?
#
loop_
_entity_poly.entity_id
_entity_poly.type
_entity_poly.pdbx_seq_one_letter_code
_entity_poly.pdbx_strand_id
1 'polypeptide(L)'
;MADSTKQSSMGGGMIAVIVVAVVGWLFVAYLWVNSGSERDELARQLEGAQTAQTEAEAQLAEQQEAQGRVEELQSQISDLEGQSETLTADRDSIQSEIDETQPQLTQLQEEVAALESRRDEAQARIDELNSQIEPGQQELQELETRLSEIEDQIAARSDELSEVGSRLEEARTQEADLQEDVANLSQEMSGLTSQAAEAEQRAQDAREAEAQSRDALASAQEEVASLREEQNALSDEVASLTESRDALSSDVSAAREQRDELQGLVTQLSEEVASRSQQLAEVERRITAQQQSATPEADTTTSTASQAASETGTSSADSASDGGEGSEPQQADSADQGGDQAQDAPAADDAAATGAEGVSSQPQAAEGDQEQEAQPATPTGTDDADQSDASASDEDTAGESTPEGDSAADEGAADEEASGEDSATQDETAAVELEPGRYDAGPVAATFQQDGSFTMETSTGETVSGNYEVTDGILTLIEGKGDTGWAEFPMQCGIDSAEWGFTLNDSEGACPLLDGQSFERAAAQQ
;
A
#
# COMPACT_ATOMS: atom_id res chain seq x y z
N MET A 1 9.92 -59.17 -230.83
CA MET A 1 9.22 -58.98 -232.12
C MET A 1 8.54 -57.62 -232.06
N ALA A 2 8.60 -56.78 -233.12
CA ALA A 2 7.82 -55.53 -233.32
C ALA A 2 7.97 -54.40 -232.26
N ASP A 3 7.79 -53.10 -232.54
CA ASP A 3 7.97 -52.26 -233.76
C ASP A 3 7.93 -50.75 -233.35
N SER A 4 8.59 -49.83 -234.08
CA SER A 4 8.31 -48.36 -234.24
C SER A 4 8.20 -47.40 -233.00
N THR A 5 8.41 -46.05 -232.99
CA THR A 5 8.89 -45.00 -233.95
C THR A 5 9.24 -43.64 -233.27
N LYS A 6 10.14 -42.82 -233.88
CA LYS A 6 10.23 -41.31 -233.99
C LYS A 6 10.38 -40.30 -232.79
N GLN A 7 11.49 -39.53 -232.83
CA GLN A 7 11.66 -38.07 -233.15
C GLN A 7 11.25 -36.88 -232.20
N SER A 8 12.20 -35.92 -232.00
CA SER A 8 12.07 -34.44 -231.69
C SER A 8 12.23 -33.90 -230.23
N SER A 9 12.42 -32.56 -230.11
CA SER A 9 12.41 -31.66 -228.90
C SER A 9 13.74 -31.15 -228.27
N MET A 10 13.64 -30.25 -227.26
CA MET A 10 14.52 -29.07 -227.07
C MET A 10 14.53 -28.44 -225.63
N GLY A 11 15.71 -28.13 -225.05
CA GLY A 11 15.98 -26.96 -224.16
C GLY A 11 15.88 -27.01 -222.60
N GLY A 12 16.99 -26.75 -221.89
CA GLY A 12 17.09 -25.76 -220.78
C GLY A 12 16.95 -26.13 -219.27
N GLY A 13 17.98 -25.82 -218.45
CA GLY A 13 17.85 -25.32 -217.05
C GLY A 13 18.30 -26.21 -215.86
N MET A 14 19.33 -25.79 -215.08
CA MET A 14 19.73 -26.43 -213.79
C MET A 14 20.63 -25.54 -212.89
N ILE A 15 20.09 -24.77 -211.92
CA ILE A 15 20.90 -23.99 -210.93
C ILE A 15 20.31 -23.96 -209.49
N ALA A 16 19.00 -24.13 -209.29
CA ALA A 16 18.27 -23.55 -208.14
C ALA A 16 18.53 -24.09 -206.70
N VAL A 17 19.30 -25.16 -206.50
CA VAL A 17 19.26 -25.92 -205.22
C VAL A 17 20.17 -25.37 -204.11
N ILE A 18 21.33 -24.78 -204.44
CA ILE A 18 22.38 -24.48 -203.44
C ILE A 18 22.05 -23.27 -202.53
N VAL A 19 21.30 -22.29 -203.02
CA VAL A 19 21.06 -21.02 -202.30
C VAL A 19 20.27 -21.22 -201.00
N VAL A 20 19.31 -22.15 -200.98
CA VAL A 20 18.40 -22.37 -199.83
C VAL A 20 19.15 -22.80 -198.57
N ALA A 21 20.19 -23.63 -198.71
CA ALA A 21 20.96 -24.14 -197.58
C ALA A 21 21.73 -23.04 -196.83
N VAL A 22 22.28 -22.06 -197.57
CA VAL A 22 23.06 -20.95 -196.99
C VAL A 22 22.14 -19.97 -196.26
N VAL A 23 20.98 -19.66 -196.83
CA VAL A 23 19.97 -18.80 -196.18
C VAL A 23 19.44 -19.45 -194.88
N GLY A 24 19.20 -20.76 -194.89
CA GLY A 24 18.81 -21.51 -193.68
C GLY A 24 19.85 -21.42 -192.56
N TRP A 25 21.15 -21.57 -192.87
CA TRP A 25 22.22 -21.46 -191.88
C TRP A 25 22.42 -20.03 -191.36
N LEU A 26 22.30 -19.02 -192.22
CA LEU A 26 22.37 -17.61 -191.79
C LEU A 26 21.21 -17.21 -190.87
N PHE A 27 20.01 -17.77 -191.07
CA PHE A 27 18.87 -17.53 -190.18
C PHE A 27 19.10 -18.12 -188.78
N VAL A 28 19.68 -19.31 -188.68
CA VAL A 28 20.08 -19.92 -187.39
C VAL A 28 21.16 -19.10 -186.69
N ALA A 29 22.17 -18.63 -187.43
CA ALA A 29 23.22 -17.77 -186.87
C ALA A 29 22.66 -16.42 -186.37
N TYR A 30 21.73 -15.80 -187.11
CA TYR A 30 21.04 -14.58 -186.69
C TYR A 30 20.23 -14.79 -185.41
N LEU A 31 19.44 -15.87 -185.33
CA LEU A 31 18.68 -16.21 -184.12
C LEU A 31 19.61 -16.48 -182.92
N TRP A 32 20.76 -17.11 -183.12
CA TRP A 32 21.72 -17.36 -182.03
C TRP A 32 22.36 -16.06 -181.50
N VAL A 33 22.70 -15.13 -182.39
CA VAL A 33 23.23 -13.80 -182.00
C VAL A 33 22.14 -12.95 -181.32
N ASN A 34 20.92 -12.90 -181.87
CA ASN A 34 19.84 -12.05 -181.35
C ASN A 34 19.22 -12.61 -180.05
N SER A 35 19.29 -13.92 -179.79
CA SER A 35 18.82 -14.52 -178.52
C SER A 35 19.86 -14.47 -177.40
N GLY A 36 21.06 -13.93 -177.65
CA GLY A 36 22.06 -13.68 -176.61
C GLY A 36 21.67 -12.51 -175.70
N SER A 37 21.29 -11.37 -176.28
CA SER A 37 20.99 -10.14 -175.53
C SER A 37 19.78 -10.25 -174.60
N GLU A 38 18.79 -11.08 -174.93
CA GLU A 38 17.63 -11.33 -174.06
C GLU A 38 18.03 -12.14 -172.81
N ARG A 39 19.07 -12.98 -172.90
CA ARG A 39 19.55 -13.80 -171.78
C ARG A 39 20.32 -13.00 -170.74
N ASP A 40 21.14 -12.04 -171.15
CA ASP A 40 21.89 -11.19 -170.20
C ASP A 40 20.95 -10.27 -169.41
N GLU A 41 19.86 -9.83 -170.03
CA GLU A 41 18.81 -9.05 -169.36
C GLU A 41 17.98 -9.94 -168.42
N LEU A 42 17.54 -11.12 -168.87
CA LEU A 42 16.88 -12.10 -168.00
C LEU A 42 17.77 -12.56 -166.84
N ALA A 43 19.09 -12.66 -167.04
CA ALA A 43 20.05 -13.00 -165.98
C ALA A 43 20.14 -11.89 -164.93
N ARG A 44 20.25 -10.61 -165.34
CA ARG A 44 20.21 -9.48 -164.40
C ARG A 44 18.87 -9.36 -163.68
N GLN A 45 17.76 -9.65 -164.35
CA GLN A 45 16.45 -9.69 -163.70
C GLN A 45 16.33 -10.86 -162.72
N LEU A 46 16.95 -12.02 -162.98
CA LEU A 46 17.03 -13.13 -162.03
C LEU A 46 17.93 -12.84 -160.83
N GLU A 47 19.12 -12.27 -161.06
CA GLU A 47 20.08 -11.90 -160.01
C GLU A 47 19.55 -10.74 -159.15
N GLY A 48 18.90 -9.76 -159.78
CA GLY A 48 18.16 -8.69 -159.11
C GLY A 48 16.93 -9.20 -158.34
N ALA A 49 16.18 -10.15 -158.89
CA ALA A 49 15.07 -10.78 -158.19
C ALA A 49 15.52 -11.69 -157.02
N GLN A 50 16.66 -12.38 -157.14
CA GLN A 50 17.28 -13.12 -156.04
C GLN A 50 17.81 -12.18 -154.94
N THR A 51 18.40 -11.04 -155.34
CA THR A 51 18.83 -10.00 -154.39
C THR A 51 17.62 -9.43 -153.66
N ALA A 52 16.57 -9.04 -154.38
CA ALA A 52 15.32 -8.55 -153.79
C ALA A 52 14.57 -9.61 -152.98
N GLN A 53 14.66 -10.90 -153.33
CA GLN A 53 14.15 -12.00 -152.52
C GLN A 53 14.92 -12.12 -151.21
N THR A 54 16.26 -12.11 -151.26
CA THR A 54 17.11 -12.20 -150.06
C THR A 54 16.94 -10.97 -149.17
N GLU A 55 16.75 -9.78 -149.77
CA GLU A 55 16.44 -8.54 -149.05
C GLU A 55 15.04 -8.59 -148.42
N ALA A 56 14.03 -9.12 -149.12
CA ALA A 56 12.69 -9.31 -148.57
C ALA A 56 12.64 -10.39 -147.47
N GLU A 57 13.43 -11.47 -147.60
CA GLU A 57 13.62 -12.50 -146.57
C GLU A 57 14.34 -11.94 -145.34
N ALA A 58 15.33 -11.06 -145.53
CA ALA A 58 16.00 -10.34 -144.45
C ALA A 58 15.08 -9.32 -143.76
N GLN A 59 14.30 -8.53 -144.52
CA GLN A 59 13.29 -7.61 -143.97
C GLN A 59 12.16 -8.37 -143.25
N LEU A 60 11.78 -9.56 -143.73
CA LEU A 60 10.81 -10.42 -143.04
C LEU A 60 11.40 -11.00 -141.74
N ALA A 61 12.68 -11.38 -141.72
CA ALA A 61 13.37 -11.81 -140.51
C ALA A 61 13.52 -10.66 -139.49
N GLU A 62 13.89 -9.45 -139.94
CA GLU A 62 13.93 -8.25 -139.10
C GLU A 62 12.54 -7.89 -138.57
N GLN A 63 11.49 -8.02 -139.39
CA GLN A 63 10.10 -7.84 -138.96
C GLN A 63 9.68 -8.88 -137.93
N GLN A 64 10.08 -10.15 -138.07
CA GLN A 64 9.81 -11.20 -137.09
C GLN A 64 10.58 -10.97 -135.78
N GLU A 65 11.84 -10.51 -135.84
CA GLU A 65 12.60 -10.12 -134.64
C GLU A 65 12.02 -8.86 -133.99
N ALA A 66 11.49 -7.91 -134.77
CA ALA A 66 10.78 -6.75 -134.25
C ALA A 66 9.43 -7.14 -133.61
N GLN A 67 8.70 -8.09 -134.20
CA GLN A 67 7.47 -8.66 -133.62
C GLN A 67 7.76 -9.37 -132.30
N GLY A 68 8.75 -10.28 -132.25
CA GLY A 68 9.15 -10.96 -131.02
C GLY A 68 9.63 -9.99 -129.92
N ARG A 69 10.35 -8.91 -130.28
CA ARG A 69 10.69 -7.84 -129.33
C ARG A 69 9.49 -7.02 -128.86
N VAL A 70 8.47 -6.85 -129.71
CA VAL A 70 7.21 -6.18 -129.34
C VAL A 70 6.35 -7.07 -128.43
N GLU A 71 6.31 -8.38 -128.66
CA GLU A 71 5.65 -9.36 -127.80
C GLU A 71 6.34 -9.46 -126.42
N GLU A 72 7.67 -9.54 -126.39
CA GLU A 72 8.48 -9.49 -125.17
C GLU A 72 8.25 -8.18 -124.39
N LEU A 73 8.28 -7.02 -125.06
CA LEU A 73 8.00 -5.73 -124.43
C LEU A 73 6.54 -5.62 -123.94
N GLN A 74 5.57 -6.25 -124.62
CA GLN A 74 4.19 -6.32 -124.12
C GLN A 74 4.08 -7.18 -122.87
N SER A 75 4.78 -8.33 -122.80
CA SER A 75 4.86 -9.13 -121.58
C SER A 75 5.48 -8.34 -120.43
N GLN A 76 6.62 -7.67 -120.68
CA GLN A 76 7.27 -6.83 -119.68
C GLN A 76 6.40 -5.65 -119.23
N ILE A 77 5.61 -5.05 -120.12
CA ILE A 77 4.64 -4.01 -119.77
C ILE A 77 3.57 -4.59 -118.84
N SER A 78 2.94 -5.71 -119.17
CA SER A 78 1.91 -6.32 -118.31
C SER A 78 2.45 -6.84 -116.97
N ASP A 79 3.69 -7.36 -116.94
CA ASP A 79 4.37 -7.73 -115.70
C ASP A 79 4.67 -6.50 -114.83
N LEU A 80 5.03 -5.35 -115.43
CA LEU A 80 5.26 -4.09 -114.73
C LEU A 80 3.95 -3.42 -114.29
N GLU A 81 2.87 -3.55 -115.06
CA GLU A 81 1.52 -3.11 -114.70
C GLU A 81 1.03 -3.88 -113.47
N GLY A 82 1.13 -5.22 -113.47
CA GLY A 82 0.78 -6.06 -112.31
C GLY A 82 1.64 -5.78 -111.08
N GLN A 83 2.93 -5.50 -111.25
CA GLN A 83 3.80 -5.02 -110.15
C GLN A 83 3.36 -3.63 -109.63
N SER A 84 2.95 -2.72 -110.51
CA SER A 84 2.47 -1.38 -110.12
C SER A 84 1.12 -1.42 -109.41
N GLU A 85 0.22 -2.35 -109.78
CA GLU A 85 -1.02 -2.62 -109.06
C GLU A 85 -0.73 -3.22 -107.67
N THR A 86 0.17 -4.21 -107.59
CA THR A 86 0.58 -4.84 -106.32
C THR A 86 1.20 -3.81 -105.36
N LEU A 87 2.19 -3.03 -105.82
CA LEU A 87 2.82 -1.97 -105.01
C LEU A 87 1.87 -0.83 -104.63
N THR A 88 0.78 -0.65 -105.39
CA THR A 88 -0.29 0.28 -105.03
C THR A 88 -1.15 -0.27 -103.90
N ALA A 89 -1.55 -1.54 -103.98
CA ALA A 89 -2.28 -2.21 -102.90
C ALA A 89 -1.46 -2.31 -101.61
N ASP A 90 -0.17 -2.65 -101.70
CA ASP A 90 0.75 -2.69 -100.56
C ASP A 90 0.87 -1.31 -99.90
N ARG A 91 1.02 -0.25 -100.71
CA ARG A 91 1.09 1.15 -100.21
C ARG A 91 -0.21 1.59 -99.55
N ASP A 92 -1.37 1.22 -100.09
CA ASP A 92 -2.66 1.57 -99.50
C ASP A 92 -2.96 0.76 -98.22
N SER A 93 -2.48 -0.49 -98.13
CA SER A 93 -2.50 -1.28 -96.88
C SER A 93 -1.62 -0.64 -95.81
N ILE A 94 -0.37 -0.31 -96.14
CA ILE A 94 0.58 0.34 -95.22
C ILE A 94 0.06 1.71 -94.77
N GLN A 95 -0.59 2.49 -95.64
CA GLN A 95 -1.23 3.75 -95.24
C GLN A 95 -2.37 3.50 -94.23
N SER A 96 -3.20 2.47 -94.43
CA SER A 96 -4.25 2.12 -93.47
C SER A 96 -3.68 1.66 -92.12
N GLU A 97 -2.57 0.92 -92.11
CA GLU A 97 -1.87 0.51 -90.88
C GLU A 97 -1.27 1.72 -90.14
N ILE A 98 -0.73 2.71 -90.87
CA ILE A 98 -0.25 3.98 -90.31
C ILE A 98 -1.43 4.77 -89.71
N ASP A 99 -2.52 4.91 -90.44
CA ASP A 99 -3.71 5.67 -90.02
C ASP A 99 -4.40 5.03 -88.79
N GLU A 100 -4.31 3.71 -88.61
CA GLU A 100 -4.78 2.98 -87.42
C GLU A 100 -3.77 3.05 -86.25
N THR A 101 -2.47 2.95 -86.51
CA THR A 101 -1.43 2.93 -85.45
C THR A 101 -1.19 4.32 -84.86
N GLN A 102 -1.31 5.39 -85.66
CA GLN A 102 -1.02 6.75 -85.21
C GLN A 102 -1.91 7.25 -84.04
N PRO A 103 -3.25 7.04 -84.01
CA PRO A 103 -4.04 7.38 -82.82
C PRO A 103 -3.71 6.51 -81.60
N GLN A 104 -3.33 5.24 -81.78
CA GLN A 104 -2.88 4.39 -80.66
C GLN A 104 -1.59 4.91 -80.02
N LEU A 105 -0.66 5.41 -80.83
CA LEU A 105 0.57 6.04 -80.36
C LEU A 105 0.28 7.31 -79.55
N THR A 106 -0.65 8.16 -80.00
CA THR A 106 -1.09 9.34 -79.24
C THR A 106 -1.75 8.95 -77.92
N GLN A 107 -2.66 7.97 -77.92
CA GLN A 107 -3.32 7.48 -76.72
C GLN A 107 -2.31 6.95 -75.68
N LEU A 108 -1.29 6.20 -76.14
CA LEU A 108 -0.26 5.69 -75.24
C LEU A 108 0.65 6.79 -74.69
N GLN A 109 0.88 7.88 -75.44
CA GLN A 109 1.61 9.06 -74.95
C GLN A 109 0.79 9.83 -73.88
N GLU A 110 -0.53 9.95 -74.07
CA GLU A 110 -1.44 10.53 -73.07
C GLU A 110 -1.52 9.66 -71.81
N GLU A 111 -1.57 8.33 -71.95
CA GLU A 111 -1.56 7.39 -70.83
C GLU A 111 -0.24 7.45 -70.04
N VAL A 112 0.92 7.49 -70.73
CA VAL A 112 2.22 7.67 -70.07
C VAL A 112 2.26 8.98 -69.28
N ALA A 113 1.85 10.11 -69.87
CA ALA A 113 1.83 11.39 -69.18
C ALA A 113 0.90 11.39 -67.95
N ALA A 114 -0.27 10.73 -68.03
CA ALA A 114 -1.18 10.56 -66.90
C ALA A 114 -0.61 9.65 -65.79
N LEU A 115 0.14 8.61 -66.16
CA LEU A 115 0.85 7.75 -65.20
C LEU A 115 2.03 8.46 -64.54
N GLU A 116 2.73 9.34 -65.25
CA GLU A 116 3.80 10.17 -64.67
C GLU A 116 3.23 11.18 -63.65
N SER A 117 2.14 11.89 -63.97
CA SER A 117 1.44 12.77 -63.01
C SER A 117 1.06 12.02 -61.73
N ARG A 118 0.41 10.85 -61.87
CA ARG A 118 0.02 10.01 -60.72
C ARG A 118 1.20 9.51 -59.90
N ARG A 119 2.35 9.26 -60.54
CA ARG A 119 3.59 8.87 -59.84
C ARG A 119 4.17 10.03 -59.04
N ASP A 120 4.14 11.25 -59.57
CA ASP A 120 4.61 12.45 -58.87
C ASP A 120 3.65 12.87 -57.74
N GLU A 121 2.33 12.76 -57.95
CA GLU A 121 1.31 12.91 -56.91
C GLU A 121 1.50 11.88 -55.77
N ALA A 122 1.77 10.61 -56.11
CA ALA A 122 2.01 9.56 -55.12
C ALA A 122 3.33 9.79 -54.35
N GLN A 123 4.40 10.24 -55.02
CA GLN A 123 5.67 10.56 -54.37
C GLN A 123 5.50 11.75 -53.40
N ALA A 124 4.85 12.83 -53.82
CA ALA A 124 4.58 13.97 -52.96
C ALA A 124 3.77 13.57 -51.71
N ARG A 125 2.81 12.64 -51.84
CA ARG A 125 2.06 12.10 -50.70
C ARG A 125 2.88 11.18 -49.79
N ILE A 126 3.87 10.45 -50.33
CA ILE A 126 4.83 9.69 -49.52
C ILE A 126 5.72 10.64 -48.71
N ASP A 127 6.24 11.69 -49.35
CA ASP A 127 7.11 12.68 -48.70
C ASP A 127 6.39 13.47 -47.60
N GLU A 128 5.11 13.82 -47.83
CA GLU A 128 4.21 14.40 -46.82
C GLU A 128 3.96 13.44 -45.65
N LEU A 129 3.61 12.18 -45.91
CA LEU A 129 3.37 11.19 -44.85
C LEU A 129 4.63 10.91 -44.02
N ASN A 130 5.81 10.82 -44.65
CA ASN A 130 7.08 10.71 -43.93
C ASN A 130 7.32 11.93 -43.02
N SER A 131 6.98 13.13 -43.49
CA SER A 131 7.11 14.38 -42.73
C SER A 131 6.15 14.47 -41.54
N GLN A 132 5.01 13.74 -41.57
CA GLN A 132 4.08 13.60 -40.45
C GLN A 132 4.46 12.48 -39.47
N ILE A 133 5.14 11.42 -39.95
CA ILE A 133 5.59 10.30 -39.11
C ILE A 133 6.74 10.70 -38.17
N GLU A 134 7.70 11.50 -38.67
CA GLU A 134 8.87 11.94 -37.90
C GLU A 134 8.51 12.65 -36.56
N PRO A 135 7.63 13.67 -36.49
CA PRO A 135 7.25 14.28 -35.21
C PRO A 135 6.46 13.31 -34.31
N GLY A 136 5.63 12.43 -34.87
CA GLY A 136 4.91 11.42 -34.07
C GLY A 136 5.84 10.41 -33.39
N GLN A 137 6.96 10.06 -34.04
CA GLN A 137 8.01 9.24 -33.40
C GLN A 137 8.77 10.00 -32.30
N GLN A 138 8.89 11.32 -32.39
CA GLN A 138 9.54 12.16 -31.38
C GLN A 138 8.61 12.36 -30.16
N GLU A 139 7.32 12.64 -30.39
CA GLU A 139 6.29 12.71 -29.34
C GLU A 139 6.17 11.39 -28.58
N LEU A 140 6.20 10.24 -29.28
CA LEU A 140 6.19 8.92 -28.65
C LEU A 140 7.40 8.71 -27.73
N GLN A 141 8.61 9.07 -28.15
CA GLN A 141 9.82 8.98 -27.31
C GLN A 141 9.78 9.94 -26.11
N GLU A 142 9.19 11.12 -26.25
CA GLU A 142 8.98 12.05 -25.13
C GLU A 142 7.97 11.47 -24.12
N LEU A 143 6.88 10.87 -24.60
CA LEU A 143 5.88 10.20 -23.76
C LEU A 143 6.43 8.96 -23.06
N GLU A 144 7.23 8.12 -23.73
CA GLU A 144 7.94 6.99 -23.11
C GLU A 144 8.91 7.45 -22.01
N THR A 145 9.69 8.50 -22.28
CA THR A 145 10.61 9.09 -21.29
C THR A 145 9.85 9.63 -20.07
N ARG A 146 8.75 10.34 -20.32
CA ARG A 146 7.89 10.91 -19.28
C ARG A 146 7.12 9.86 -18.48
N LEU A 147 6.74 8.74 -19.10
CA LEU A 147 6.16 7.59 -18.41
C LEU A 147 7.16 7.05 -17.39
N SER A 148 8.39 6.74 -17.82
CA SER A 148 9.46 6.24 -16.94
C SER A 148 9.76 7.20 -15.78
N GLU A 149 9.81 8.52 -16.03
CA GLU A 149 10.03 9.51 -14.96
C GLU A 149 8.84 9.64 -13.99
N ILE A 150 7.61 9.33 -14.43
CA ILE A 150 6.43 9.25 -13.56
C ILE A 150 6.44 7.95 -12.75
N GLU A 151 6.83 6.82 -13.34
CA GLU A 151 6.97 5.53 -12.65
C GLU A 151 8.04 5.59 -11.55
N ASP A 152 9.22 6.16 -11.84
CA ASP A 152 10.27 6.40 -10.84
C ASP A 152 9.78 7.32 -9.70
N GLN A 153 9.00 8.37 -10.01
CA GLN A 153 8.40 9.24 -9.00
C GLN A 153 7.36 8.52 -8.13
N ILE A 154 6.53 7.65 -8.72
CA ILE A 154 5.55 6.85 -7.98
C ILE A 154 6.28 5.91 -7.01
N ALA A 155 7.30 5.18 -7.47
CA ALA A 155 8.11 4.30 -6.63
C ALA A 155 8.75 5.07 -5.46
N ALA A 156 9.40 6.21 -5.73
CA ALA A 156 10.02 7.03 -4.69
C ALA A 156 9.01 7.57 -3.65
N ARG A 157 7.77 7.89 -4.05
CA ARG A 157 6.70 8.30 -3.11
C ARG A 157 6.11 7.12 -2.33
N SER A 158 6.02 5.93 -2.91
CA SER A 158 5.64 4.71 -2.19
C SER A 158 6.65 4.36 -1.09
N ASP A 159 7.95 4.48 -1.37
CA ASP A 159 9.01 4.29 -0.37
C ASP A 159 8.93 5.34 0.76
N GLU A 160 8.75 6.62 0.41
CA GLU A 160 8.58 7.71 1.40
C GLU A 160 7.35 7.49 2.29
N LEU A 161 6.22 7.05 1.72
CA LEU A 161 5.02 6.71 2.49
C LEU A 161 5.24 5.50 3.41
N SER A 162 6.02 4.50 2.98
CA SER A 162 6.39 3.34 3.79
C SER A 162 7.28 3.73 4.98
N GLU A 163 8.26 4.61 4.75
CA GLU A 163 9.11 5.12 5.84
C GLU A 163 8.30 5.99 6.82
N VAL A 164 7.44 6.88 6.32
CA VAL A 164 6.57 7.72 7.17
C VAL A 164 5.59 6.86 7.98
N GLY A 165 5.02 5.80 7.39
CA GLY A 165 4.17 4.84 8.10
C GLY A 165 4.93 4.12 9.23
N SER A 166 6.15 3.65 8.94
CA SER A 166 7.02 2.98 9.92
C SER A 166 7.38 3.90 11.09
N ARG A 167 7.76 5.16 10.80
CA ARG A 167 8.05 6.19 11.83
C ARG A 167 6.81 6.55 12.67
N LEU A 168 5.61 6.55 12.08
CA LEU A 168 4.36 6.81 12.79
C LEU A 168 4.00 5.66 13.75
N GLU A 169 4.25 4.41 13.38
CA GLU A 169 4.02 3.26 14.25
C GLU A 169 5.04 3.19 15.41
N GLU A 170 6.32 3.50 15.14
CA GLU A 170 7.33 3.68 16.18
C GLU A 170 6.93 4.80 17.17
N ALA A 171 6.52 5.96 16.67
CA ALA A 171 6.10 7.09 17.49
C ALA A 171 4.88 6.77 18.37
N ARG A 172 3.91 5.98 17.86
CA ARG A 172 2.76 5.50 18.63
C ARG A 172 3.14 4.51 19.73
N THR A 173 4.14 3.66 19.47
CA THR A 173 4.69 2.77 20.50
C THR A 173 5.35 3.58 21.61
N GLN A 174 6.22 4.53 21.25
CA GLN A 174 6.85 5.44 22.21
C GLN A 174 5.83 6.28 23.00
N GLU A 175 4.72 6.70 22.37
CA GLU A 175 3.63 7.39 23.07
C GLU A 175 2.95 6.47 24.11
N ALA A 176 2.65 5.22 23.75
CA ALA A 176 2.03 4.26 24.66
C ALA A 176 2.95 3.93 25.85
N ASP A 177 4.23 3.67 25.61
CA ASP A 177 5.24 3.43 26.65
C ASP A 177 5.34 4.61 27.63
N LEU A 178 5.35 5.85 27.10
CA LEU A 178 5.38 7.08 27.92
C LEU A 178 4.08 7.28 28.72
N GLN A 179 2.92 6.87 28.20
CA GLN A 179 1.66 6.91 28.94
C GLN A 179 1.65 5.89 30.10
N GLU A 180 2.22 4.70 29.91
CA GLU A 180 2.41 3.72 30.98
C GLU A 180 3.40 4.22 32.06
N ASP A 181 4.56 4.77 31.66
CA ASP A 181 5.54 5.36 32.59
C ASP A 181 4.92 6.49 33.44
N VAL A 182 4.11 7.37 32.83
CA VAL A 182 3.39 8.44 33.56
C VAL A 182 2.38 7.88 34.55
N ALA A 183 1.65 6.82 34.20
CA ALA A 183 0.72 6.15 35.11
C ALA A 183 1.46 5.50 36.29
N ASN A 184 2.55 4.77 36.03
CA ASN A 184 3.40 4.13 37.03
C ASN A 184 4.00 5.16 38.01
N LEU A 185 4.58 6.26 37.50
CA LEU A 185 5.12 7.35 38.32
C LEU A 185 4.04 8.06 39.15
N SER A 186 2.82 8.18 38.65
CA SER A 186 1.68 8.73 39.41
C SER A 186 1.27 7.83 40.57
N GLN A 187 1.27 6.50 40.35
CA GLN A 187 1.03 5.51 41.40
C GLN A 187 2.16 5.49 42.44
N GLU A 188 3.42 5.57 42.03
CA GLU A 188 4.57 5.65 42.95
C GLU A 188 4.52 6.94 43.79
N MET A 189 4.26 8.10 43.18
CA MET A 189 4.09 9.37 43.90
C MET A 189 2.96 9.28 44.94
N SER A 190 1.85 8.64 44.60
CA SER A 190 0.73 8.41 45.52
C SER A 190 1.15 7.51 46.70
N GLY A 191 1.84 6.40 46.42
CA GLY A 191 2.35 5.48 47.45
C GLY A 191 3.42 6.11 48.36
N LEU A 192 4.31 6.94 47.82
CA LEU A 192 5.30 7.70 48.61
C LEU A 192 4.62 8.78 49.46
N THR A 193 3.55 9.41 48.96
CA THR A 193 2.76 10.39 49.72
C THR A 193 2.11 9.75 50.94
N SER A 194 1.50 8.56 50.79
CA SER A 194 0.96 7.79 51.91
C SER A 194 2.04 7.39 52.92
N GLN A 195 3.17 6.87 52.45
CA GLN A 195 4.31 6.50 53.32
C GLN A 195 4.89 7.70 54.08
N ALA A 196 4.92 8.88 53.48
CA ALA A 196 5.32 10.13 54.14
C ALA A 196 4.34 10.51 55.26
N ALA A 197 3.03 10.49 55.00
CA ALA A 197 2.02 10.78 56.02
C ALA A 197 2.06 9.76 57.19
N GLU A 198 2.25 8.47 56.91
CA GLU A 198 2.46 7.45 57.95
C GLU A 198 3.75 7.68 58.75
N ALA A 199 4.83 8.13 58.10
CA ALA A 199 6.09 8.43 58.77
C ALA A 199 5.97 9.68 59.66
N GLU A 200 5.22 10.69 59.23
CA GLU A 200 4.91 11.88 60.03
C GLU A 200 4.01 11.55 61.22
N GLN A 201 3.00 10.68 61.06
CA GLN A 201 2.18 10.21 62.18
C GLN A 201 3.03 9.42 63.19
N ARG A 202 3.80 8.42 62.75
CA ARG A 202 4.71 7.65 63.61
C ARG A 202 5.75 8.54 64.32
N ALA A 203 6.16 9.64 63.69
CA ALA A 203 7.05 10.63 64.31
C ALA A 203 6.35 11.56 65.31
N GLN A 204 5.03 11.74 65.24
CA GLN A 204 4.22 12.40 66.26
C GLN A 204 3.97 11.46 67.44
N ASP A 205 3.48 10.24 67.19
CA ASP A 205 3.24 9.21 68.21
C ASP A 205 4.49 8.97 69.08
N ALA A 206 5.66 8.87 68.44
CA ALA A 206 6.93 8.68 69.13
C ALA A 206 7.34 9.88 70.01
N ARG A 207 6.98 11.12 69.62
CA ARG A 207 7.24 12.32 70.45
C ARG A 207 6.31 12.39 71.65
N GLU A 208 5.04 11.99 71.49
CA GLU A 208 4.10 11.93 72.61
C GLU A 208 4.51 10.84 73.61
N ALA A 209 4.90 9.65 73.14
CA ALA A 209 5.44 8.59 73.98
C ALA A 209 6.76 9.01 74.68
N GLU A 210 7.63 9.77 74.00
CA GLU A 210 8.86 10.32 74.60
C GLU A 210 8.54 11.37 75.68
N ALA A 211 7.53 12.22 75.47
CA ALA A 211 7.06 13.18 76.48
C ALA A 211 6.47 12.47 77.71
N GLN A 212 5.54 11.54 77.53
CA GLN A 212 4.97 10.72 78.61
C GLN A 212 6.06 9.97 79.40
N SER A 213 7.10 9.48 78.70
CA SER A 213 8.25 8.81 79.33
C SER A 213 9.10 9.77 80.17
N ARG A 214 9.22 11.05 79.79
CA ARG A 214 9.90 12.07 80.59
C ARG A 214 9.10 12.44 81.84
N ASP A 215 7.79 12.61 81.69
CA ASP A 215 6.90 12.96 82.80
C ASP A 215 6.84 11.83 83.84
N ALA A 216 6.69 10.57 83.39
CA ALA A 216 6.75 9.40 84.27
C ALA A 216 8.12 9.27 84.96
N LEU A 217 9.23 9.58 84.27
CA LEU A 217 10.57 9.62 84.86
C LEU A 217 10.73 10.72 85.90
N ALA A 218 10.07 11.88 85.72
CA ALA A 218 10.06 12.96 86.70
C ALA A 218 9.27 12.55 87.96
N SER A 219 8.04 12.04 87.82
CA SER A 219 7.24 11.56 88.95
C SER A 219 7.92 10.43 89.71
N ALA A 220 8.59 9.49 89.02
CA ALA A 220 9.37 8.44 89.68
C ALA A 220 10.59 8.98 90.45
N GLN A 221 11.19 10.11 90.02
CA GLN A 221 12.26 10.78 90.76
C GLN A 221 11.73 11.51 92.00
N GLU A 222 10.54 12.11 91.93
CA GLU A 222 9.84 12.72 93.07
C GLU A 222 9.42 11.66 94.11
N GLU A 223 8.86 10.54 93.67
CA GLU A 223 8.53 9.40 94.55
C GLU A 223 9.78 8.85 95.25
N VAL A 224 10.88 8.65 94.50
CA VAL A 224 12.18 8.22 95.07
C VAL A 224 12.81 9.27 96.00
N ALA A 225 12.49 10.55 95.86
CA ALA A 225 12.88 11.57 96.83
C ALA A 225 12.04 11.46 98.11
N SER A 226 10.71 11.40 97.98
CA SER A 226 9.76 11.25 99.10
C SER A 226 10.05 10.00 99.94
N LEU A 227 10.25 8.84 99.29
CA LEU A 227 10.59 7.58 99.97
C LEU A 227 11.94 7.63 100.69
N ARG A 228 12.89 8.49 100.28
CA ARG A 228 14.14 8.72 101.02
C ARG A 228 13.94 9.63 102.23
N GLU A 229 13.09 10.64 102.14
CA GLU A 229 12.73 11.47 103.29
C GLU A 229 11.97 10.64 104.35
N GLU A 230 11.04 9.78 103.93
CA GLU A 230 10.36 8.81 104.79
C GLU A 230 11.35 7.79 105.38
N GLN A 231 12.27 7.23 104.59
CA GLN A 231 13.30 6.30 105.09
C GLN A 231 14.20 6.95 106.15
N ASN A 232 14.59 8.21 105.97
CA ASN A 232 15.36 8.96 106.96
C ASN A 232 14.54 9.20 108.23
N ALA A 233 13.28 9.63 108.10
CA ALA A 233 12.40 9.85 109.24
C ALA A 233 12.15 8.57 110.06
N LEU A 234 11.92 7.43 109.41
CA LEU A 234 11.82 6.12 110.07
C LEU A 234 13.13 5.70 110.73
N SER A 235 14.28 6.02 110.13
CA SER A 235 15.60 5.75 110.73
C SER A 235 15.82 6.57 112.01
N ASP A 236 15.43 7.86 112.00
CA ASP A 236 15.51 8.74 113.17
C ASP A 236 14.51 8.32 114.26
N GLU A 237 13.30 7.89 113.89
CA GLU A 237 12.33 7.34 114.86
C GLU A 237 12.80 6.02 115.46
N VAL A 238 13.40 5.11 114.67
CA VAL A 238 14.01 3.86 115.17
C VAL A 238 15.19 4.15 116.11
N ALA A 239 15.96 5.21 115.87
CA ALA A 239 17.01 5.67 116.79
C ALA A 239 16.42 6.23 118.09
N SER A 240 15.40 7.08 118.01
CA SER A 240 14.68 7.66 119.16
C SER A 240 13.99 6.59 120.03
N LEU A 241 13.33 5.62 119.42
CA LEU A 241 12.74 4.46 120.10
C LEU A 241 13.81 3.54 120.71
N THR A 242 14.98 3.44 120.08
CA THR A 242 16.15 2.71 120.62
C THR A 242 16.69 3.40 121.88
N GLU A 243 16.91 4.71 121.85
CA GLU A 243 17.33 5.48 123.03
C GLU A 243 16.28 5.41 124.15
N SER A 244 15.00 5.55 123.81
CA SER A 244 13.87 5.46 124.76
C SER A 244 13.77 4.08 125.42
N ARG A 245 13.98 3.00 124.65
CA ARG A 245 14.07 1.61 125.16
C ARG A 245 15.24 1.44 126.12
N ASP A 246 16.41 1.97 125.78
CA ASP A 246 17.62 1.77 126.57
C ASP A 246 17.58 2.59 127.87
N ALA A 247 17.02 3.80 127.83
CA ALA A 247 16.67 4.58 129.02
C ALA A 247 15.66 3.83 129.91
N LEU A 248 14.57 3.31 129.34
CA LEU A 248 13.56 2.53 130.09
C LEU A 248 14.15 1.24 130.68
N SER A 249 15.09 0.59 129.99
CA SER A 249 15.83 -0.58 130.50
C SER A 249 16.76 -0.20 131.67
N SER A 250 17.38 0.98 131.63
CA SER A 250 18.14 1.54 132.75
C SER A 250 17.23 1.84 133.95
N ASP A 251 16.09 2.52 133.73
CA ASP A 251 15.12 2.83 134.79
C ASP A 251 14.53 1.55 135.42
N VAL A 252 14.20 0.54 134.62
CA VAL A 252 13.75 -0.77 135.10
C VAL A 252 14.85 -1.48 135.90
N SER A 253 16.13 -1.25 135.59
CA SER A 253 17.25 -1.81 136.35
C SER A 253 17.44 -1.08 137.68
N ALA A 254 17.44 0.25 137.68
CA ALA A 254 17.49 1.07 138.90
C ALA A 254 16.28 0.82 139.82
N ALA A 255 15.08 0.63 139.25
CA ALA A 255 13.88 0.28 140.01
C ALA A 255 13.94 -1.14 140.61
N ARG A 256 14.65 -2.08 139.98
CA ARG A 256 14.95 -3.39 140.57
C ARG A 256 15.96 -3.27 141.71
N GLU A 257 17.01 -2.48 141.55
CA GLU A 257 17.98 -2.21 142.62
C GLU A 257 17.31 -1.52 143.82
N GLN A 258 16.48 -0.49 143.60
CA GLN A 258 15.68 0.15 144.65
C GLN A 258 14.69 -0.81 145.31
N ARG A 259 14.03 -1.69 144.54
CA ARG A 259 13.16 -2.75 145.09
C ARG A 259 13.96 -3.69 145.98
N ASP A 260 15.16 -4.09 145.58
CA ASP A 260 15.97 -5.07 146.30
C ASP A 260 16.63 -4.44 147.55
N GLU A 261 17.00 -3.17 147.49
CA GLU A 261 17.36 -2.35 148.67
C GLU A 261 16.17 -2.20 149.62
N LEU A 262 14.97 -1.87 149.12
CA LEU A 262 13.75 -1.78 149.93
C LEU A 262 13.36 -3.13 150.53
N GLN A 263 13.55 -4.25 149.83
CA GLN A 263 13.36 -5.59 150.40
C GLN A 263 14.40 -5.91 151.48
N GLY A 264 15.66 -5.51 151.28
CA GLY A 264 16.70 -5.57 152.30
C GLY A 264 16.37 -4.74 153.55
N LEU A 265 15.89 -3.50 153.37
CA LEU A 265 15.41 -2.62 154.43
C LEU A 265 14.18 -3.18 155.14
N VAL A 266 13.22 -3.76 154.42
CA VAL A 266 12.04 -4.43 155.03
C VAL A 266 12.46 -5.67 155.80
N THR A 267 13.44 -6.43 155.32
CA THR A 267 14.02 -7.57 156.06
C THR A 267 14.70 -7.10 157.33
N GLN A 268 15.58 -6.10 157.24
CA GLN A 268 16.32 -5.54 158.38
C GLN A 268 15.39 -4.85 159.40
N LEU A 269 14.33 -4.16 158.94
CA LEU A 269 13.31 -3.59 159.82
C LEU A 269 12.45 -4.67 160.47
N SER A 270 12.19 -5.78 159.77
CA SER A 270 11.52 -6.96 160.36
C SER A 270 12.40 -7.64 161.40
N GLU A 271 13.71 -7.72 161.19
CA GLU A 271 14.69 -8.15 162.19
C GLU A 271 14.78 -7.19 163.39
N GLU A 272 14.72 -5.87 163.18
CA GLU A 272 14.68 -4.89 164.28
C GLU A 272 13.36 -4.97 165.05
N VAL A 273 12.22 -5.17 164.37
CA VAL A 273 10.92 -5.40 165.02
C VAL A 273 10.91 -6.74 165.77
N ALA A 274 11.52 -7.80 165.25
CA ALA A 274 11.72 -9.06 165.96
C ALA A 274 12.63 -8.87 167.20
N SER A 275 13.70 -8.09 167.08
CA SER A 275 14.59 -7.74 168.19
C SER A 275 13.87 -6.90 169.25
N ARG A 276 13.15 -5.86 168.86
CA ARG A 276 12.38 -5.00 169.77
C ARG A 276 11.20 -5.72 170.41
N SER A 277 10.55 -6.66 169.73
CA SER A 277 9.49 -7.49 170.33
C SER A 277 10.06 -8.54 171.30
N GLN A 278 11.24 -9.11 171.04
CA GLN A 278 11.97 -9.89 172.05
C GLN A 278 12.37 -9.04 173.26
N GLN A 279 12.82 -7.80 173.05
CA GLN A 279 13.11 -6.85 174.13
C GLN A 279 11.83 -6.44 174.91
N LEU A 280 10.70 -6.23 174.23
CA LEU A 280 9.41 -5.98 174.88
C LEU A 280 8.97 -7.17 175.72
N ALA A 281 9.05 -8.40 175.20
CA ALA A 281 8.71 -9.61 175.94
C ALA A 281 9.62 -9.82 177.17
N GLU A 282 10.89 -9.40 177.10
CA GLU A 282 11.81 -9.40 178.25
C GLU A 282 11.46 -8.31 179.27
N VAL A 283 11.00 -7.13 178.82
CA VAL A 283 10.47 -6.07 179.69
C VAL A 283 9.16 -6.51 180.36
N GLU A 284 8.24 -7.16 179.63
CA GLU A 284 6.99 -7.71 180.18
C GLU A 284 7.28 -8.80 181.23
N ARG A 285 8.20 -9.73 180.96
CA ARG A 285 8.66 -10.70 181.99
C ARG A 285 9.13 -10.01 183.27
N ARG A 286 9.87 -8.91 183.17
CA ARG A 286 10.34 -8.13 184.32
C ARG A 286 9.20 -7.41 185.05
N ILE A 287 8.15 -6.98 184.34
CA ILE A 287 6.96 -6.36 184.93
C ILE A 287 6.10 -7.41 185.65
N THR A 288 5.79 -8.54 185.00
CA THR A 288 4.97 -9.63 185.58
C THR A 288 5.64 -10.27 186.81
N ALA A 289 6.97 -10.27 186.87
CA ALA A 289 7.74 -10.84 187.99
C ALA A 289 7.71 -10.02 189.30
N GLN A 290 7.11 -8.82 189.34
CA GLN A 290 7.23 -7.92 190.50
C GLN A 290 5.94 -7.57 191.26
N GLN A 291 4.74 -7.97 190.81
CA GLN A 291 3.47 -7.58 191.47
C GLN A 291 2.46 -8.73 191.58
N GLN A 292 2.55 -9.51 192.68
CA GLN A 292 1.50 -10.46 193.10
C GLN A 292 1.27 -10.43 194.62
N SER A 293 0.48 -9.46 195.08
CA SER A 293 -0.13 -9.48 196.42
C SER A 293 -1.31 -8.50 196.50
N ALA A 294 -2.41 -8.93 197.13
CA ALA A 294 -3.69 -8.24 197.36
C ALA A 294 -4.75 -8.28 196.23
N THR A 295 -5.97 -8.54 196.68
CA THR A 295 -7.28 -8.69 196.00
C THR A 295 -8.29 -7.74 196.67
N PRO A 296 -9.53 -7.50 196.16
CA PRO A 296 -10.13 -7.76 194.84
C PRO A 296 -10.90 -6.51 194.27
N GLU A 297 -11.83 -6.75 193.31
CA GLU A 297 -13.05 -5.98 192.99
C GLU A 297 -12.96 -4.48 192.59
N ALA A 298 -13.19 -4.20 191.29
CA ALA A 298 -14.29 -3.32 190.81
C ALA A 298 -14.41 -3.39 189.27
N ASP A 299 -15.63 -3.30 188.74
CA ASP A 299 -15.95 -3.30 187.30
C ASP A 299 -16.77 -2.05 186.96
N THR A 300 -16.37 -1.24 185.95
CA THR A 300 -17.30 -0.46 185.10
C THR A 300 -16.62 0.33 183.95
N THR A 301 -17.35 0.42 182.83
CA THR A 301 -17.40 1.54 181.83
C THR A 301 -16.22 1.87 180.87
N THR A 302 -16.46 1.53 179.60
CA THR A 302 -16.45 2.45 178.42
C THR A 302 -15.14 3.10 177.95
N SER A 303 -14.67 2.74 176.74
CA SER A 303 -14.71 3.62 175.53
C SER A 303 -13.91 3.07 174.31
N THR A 304 -14.53 3.15 173.12
CA THR A 304 -13.95 3.43 171.78
C THR A 304 -12.56 2.88 171.39
N ALA A 305 -12.53 1.87 170.51
CA ALA A 305 -11.62 1.79 169.36
C ALA A 305 -12.01 0.67 168.38
N SER A 306 -11.98 0.93 167.07
CA SER A 306 -11.02 0.29 166.15
C SER A 306 -11.18 0.81 164.71
N GLN A 307 -10.07 1.09 164.03
CA GLN A 307 -10.04 1.42 162.61
C GLN A 307 -9.44 0.26 161.81
N ALA A 308 -10.19 -0.17 160.80
CA ALA A 308 -9.82 -0.17 159.38
C ALA A 308 -8.36 -0.51 158.96
N ALA A 309 -8.24 -1.63 158.25
CA ALA A 309 -7.44 -1.77 157.03
C ALA A 309 -8.10 -2.86 156.16
N SER A 310 -7.98 -2.78 154.82
CA SER A 310 -8.67 -3.70 153.89
C SER A 310 -7.77 -4.88 153.50
N GLU A 311 -8.32 -6.10 153.45
CA GLU A 311 -7.63 -7.30 152.99
C GLU A 311 -8.03 -7.74 151.57
N THR A 312 -7.07 -8.36 150.88
CA THR A 312 -7.11 -9.38 149.80
C THR A 312 -8.48 -9.74 149.18
N GLY A 313 -8.65 -9.85 147.86
CA GLY A 313 -7.92 -10.77 146.94
C GLY A 313 -8.94 -11.76 146.33
N THR A 314 -8.64 -12.72 145.43
CA THR A 314 -7.40 -13.17 144.77
C THR A 314 -7.78 -14.02 143.53
N SER A 315 -6.86 -14.23 142.56
CA SER A 315 -6.81 -15.42 141.66
C SER A 315 -7.83 -15.49 140.49
N SER A 316 -7.55 -16.07 139.30
CA SER A 316 -6.33 -16.71 138.73
C SER A 316 -6.39 -16.79 137.17
N ALA A 317 -5.20 -16.88 136.53
CA ALA A 317 -4.74 -17.83 135.47
C ALA A 317 -5.74 -18.41 134.41
N ASP A 318 -5.40 -18.75 133.15
CA ASP A 318 -4.13 -18.84 132.37
C ASP A 318 -4.49 -18.94 130.84
N SER A 319 -3.65 -19.16 129.79
CA SER A 319 -2.23 -19.55 129.63
C SER A 319 -1.65 -19.20 128.22
N ALA A 320 -0.46 -19.76 127.92
CA ALA A 320 0.18 -20.18 126.65
C ALA A 320 -0.65 -20.42 125.35
N SER A 321 -0.08 -20.61 124.13
CA SER A 321 1.26 -20.32 123.53
C SER A 321 1.34 -20.86 122.07
N ASP A 322 2.10 -20.20 121.17
CA ASP A 322 2.76 -20.72 119.95
C ASP A 322 1.91 -21.30 118.76
N GLY A 323 2.52 -21.44 117.57
CA GLY A 323 2.11 -22.38 116.51
C GLY A 323 1.56 -21.80 115.19
N GLY A 324 2.35 -21.86 114.10
CA GLY A 324 2.07 -21.26 112.80
C GLY A 324 1.25 -22.06 111.76
N GLU A 325 1.19 -21.44 110.56
CA GLU A 325 0.85 -21.95 109.21
C GLU A 325 -0.50 -22.67 108.93
N GLY A 326 -1.16 -22.28 107.83
CA GLY A 326 -1.82 -23.27 106.95
C GLY A 326 -3.19 -22.93 106.32
N SER A 327 -3.16 -22.48 105.06
CA SER A 327 -4.12 -22.80 103.98
C SER A 327 -5.54 -22.18 103.91
N GLU A 328 -5.90 -21.91 102.65
CA GLU A 328 -7.23 -21.83 102.01
C GLU A 328 -8.18 -23.03 102.34
N PRO A 329 -9.53 -22.98 102.07
CA PRO A 329 -10.08 -22.52 100.78
C PRO A 329 -11.51 -21.89 100.68
N GLN A 330 -11.70 -21.16 99.57
CA GLN A 330 -12.86 -21.15 98.63
C GLN A 330 -14.30 -20.73 99.00
N GLN A 331 -14.80 -19.84 98.10
CA GLN A 331 -16.11 -19.83 97.39
C GLN A 331 -17.40 -19.27 98.03
N ALA A 332 -18.08 -18.46 97.18
CA ALA A 332 -19.51 -18.06 97.17
C ALA A 332 -20.02 -17.22 98.38
N ASP A 333 -21.09 -16.42 98.29
CA ASP A 333 -22.02 -16.10 97.18
C ASP A 333 -22.52 -14.64 97.36
N SER A 334 -22.85 -13.91 96.28
CA SER A 334 -23.72 -12.71 96.31
C SER A 334 -24.13 -12.25 94.91
N ALA A 335 -25.43 -12.26 94.65
CA ALA A 335 -26.10 -11.74 93.46
C ALA A 335 -26.25 -10.18 93.53
N ASP A 336 -26.34 -9.43 92.41
CA ASP A 336 -27.59 -9.00 91.72
C ASP A 336 -28.43 -8.00 92.56
N GLN A 337 -28.96 -6.85 92.11
CA GLN A 337 -29.20 -6.19 90.79
C GLN A 337 -29.35 -4.66 91.08
N GLY A 338 -29.28 -3.66 90.18
CA GLY A 338 -28.97 -3.54 88.76
C GLY A 338 -29.44 -2.18 88.19
N GLY A 339 -29.08 -1.86 86.93
CA GLY A 339 -29.43 -0.61 86.20
C GLY A 339 -28.47 0.57 86.45
N ASP A 340 -28.17 1.44 85.48
CA ASP A 340 -28.56 1.57 84.06
C ASP A 340 -27.56 2.57 83.38
N GLN A 341 -27.42 2.81 82.06
CA GLN A 341 -28.15 2.44 80.83
C GLN A 341 -27.20 2.61 79.60
N ALA A 342 -27.43 1.87 78.49
CA ALA A 342 -27.18 2.14 77.03
C ALA A 342 -25.98 3.02 76.52
N GLN A 343 -25.36 2.79 75.34
CA GLN A 343 -25.66 1.87 74.23
C GLN A 343 -24.45 1.57 73.30
N ASP A 344 -24.56 0.44 72.60
CA ASP A 344 -23.85 -0.18 71.45
C ASP A 344 -22.88 0.64 70.56
N ALA A 345 -21.73 0.14 70.03
CA ALA A 345 -21.36 -1.15 69.36
C ALA A 345 -21.60 -1.13 67.81
N PRO A 346 -21.03 -2.03 66.95
CA PRO A 346 -20.29 -3.29 67.23
C PRO A 346 -18.97 -3.53 66.45
N ALA A 347 -18.41 -4.74 66.62
CA ALA A 347 -17.38 -5.37 65.77
C ALA A 347 -18.06 -6.35 64.74
N ALA A 348 -17.43 -7.27 63.98
CA ALA A 348 -16.10 -7.88 64.00
C ALA A 348 -15.73 -8.61 62.67
N ASP A 349 -14.50 -9.17 62.63
CA ASP A 349 -14.04 -10.41 61.97
C ASP A 349 -14.07 -10.66 60.43
N ASP A 350 -12.84 -10.68 59.86
CA ASP A 350 -12.17 -11.83 59.21
C ASP A 350 -12.47 -12.30 57.75
N ALA A 351 -11.46 -12.97 57.18
CA ALA A 351 -11.47 -13.97 56.10
C ALA A 351 -11.74 -13.59 54.61
N ALA A 352 -10.70 -13.05 53.96
CA ALA A 352 -10.00 -13.63 52.79
C ALA A 352 -10.67 -13.93 51.41
N ALA A 353 -9.79 -13.82 50.39
CA ALA A 353 -9.72 -14.58 49.13
C ALA A 353 -10.39 -14.09 47.82
N THR A 354 -9.53 -13.88 46.82
CA THR A 354 -9.68 -14.15 45.36
C THR A 354 -10.84 -13.56 44.54
N GLY A 355 -10.48 -12.69 43.59
CA GLY A 355 -10.49 -13.09 42.17
C GLY A 355 -11.46 -12.38 41.21
N ALA A 356 -11.04 -12.38 39.93
CA ALA A 356 -11.76 -12.01 38.71
C ALA A 356 -12.12 -10.52 38.46
N GLU A 357 -11.76 -10.08 37.25
CA GLU A 357 -12.59 -9.39 36.24
C GLU A 357 -13.67 -8.39 36.73
N GLY A 358 -13.78 -7.16 36.19
CA GLY A 358 -13.29 -6.69 34.89
C GLY A 358 -14.45 -6.05 34.12
N VAL A 359 -14.80 -4.81 34.46
CA VAL A 359 -15.88 -4.04 33.81
C VAL A 359 -15.38 -2.63 33.52
N SER A 360 -15.41 -2.23 32.26
CA SER A 360 -15.13 -0.87 31.81
C SER A 360 -16.37 0.03 31.97
N SER A 361 -16.20 1.24 32.50
CA SER A 361 -17.24 2.28 32.50
C SER A 361 -16.65 3.66 32.20
N GLN A 362 -16.50 3.93 30.91
CA GLN A 362 -16.13 5.25 30.35
C GLN A 362 -17.29 6.25 30.48
N PRO A 363 -17.03 7.52 30.81
CA PRO A 363 -17.95 8.63 30.56
C PRO A 363 -17.43 9.58 29.48
N GLN A 364 -18.31 10.02 28.56
CA GLN A 364 -18.02 11.08 27.58
C GLN A 364 -18.57 12.44 28.05
N ALA A 365 -17.80 13.50 27.83
CA ALA A 365 -18.25 14.88 27.63
C ALA A 365 -17.16 15.60 26.80
N ALA A 366 -17.37 16.26 25.65
CA ALA A 366 -18.43 17.13 25.14
C ALA A 366 -18.17 18.64 25.37
N GLU A 367 -17.63 19.27 24.31
CA GLU A 367 -17.82 20.67 23.86
C GLU A 367 -17.30 21.85 24.72
N GLY A 368 -16.79 22.91 24.05
CA GLY A 368 -16.56 24.23 24.66
C GLY A 368 -15.37 25.05 24.11
N ASP A 369 -15.62 25.89 23.10
CA ASP A 369 -14.63 26.81 22.49
C ASP A 369 -14.12 27.93 23.40
N GLN A 370 -12.86 28.34 23.23
CA GLN A 370 -12.54 29.63 22.57
C GLN A 370 -11.03 29.90 22.37
N GLU A 371 -10.71 30.55 21.25
CA GLU A 371 -9.39 31.09 20.93
C GLU A 371 -9.07 32.37 21.75
N GLN A 372 -7.78 32.59 22.03
CA GLN A 372 -7.26 33.95 22.17
C GLN A 372 -5.78 34.03 21.81
N GLU A 373 -5.45 34.81 20.78
CA GLU A 373 -4.07 35.01 20.32
C GLU A 373 -3.20 35.78 21.34
N ALA A 374 -1.93 35.42 21.44
CA ALA A 374 -0.91 36.21 22.13
C ALA A 374 0.42 36.20 21.37
N GLN A 375 0.76 37.33 20.73
CA GLN A 375 2.02 37.51 20.00
C GLN A 375 3.21 37.68 20.95
N PRO A 376 4.36 37.02 20.71
CA PRO A 376 5.65 37.44 21.26
C PRO A 376 6.36 38.45 20.33
N ALA A 377 6.99 39.47 20.92
CA ALA A 377 7.71 40.51 20.18
C ALA A 377 9.16 40.10 19.82
N THR A 378 9.73 40.77 18.81
CA THR A 378 11.14 40.63 18.43
C THR A 378 12.09 41.30 19.42
N PRO A 379 13.33 40.78 19.55
CA PRO A 379 14.49 41.58 19.89
C PRO A 379 15.47 41.67 18.71
N THR A 380 16.01 42.86 18.46
CA THR A 380 17.11 43.09 17.50
C THR A 380 18.46 42.78 18.13
N GLY A 381 19.37 42.19 17.35
CA GLY A 381 20.79 42.03 17.69
C GLY A 381 21.64 42.06 16.42
N THR A 382 22.71 42.84 16.43
CA THR A 382 23.55 43.12 15.26
C THR A 382 24.98 42.65 15.51
N ASP A 383 25.59 42.02 14.51
CA ASP A 383 27.03 42.01 14.16
C ASP A 383 27.20 41.00 13.00
N ASP A 384 28.16 41.05 12.08
CA ASP A 384 28.76 42.04 11.16
C ASP A 384 29.73 41.22 10.26
N ALA A 385 30.11 41.71 9.06
CA ALA A 385 31.05 41.10 8.07
C ALA A 385 30.74 39.66 7.55
N ASP A 386 30.69 39.40 6.23
CA ASP A 386 31.77 39.60 5.25
C ASP A 386 31.28 40.13 3.88
N GLN A 387 32.16 40.27 2.87
CA GLN A 387 31.96 41.06 1.64
C GLN A 387 32.30 40.32 0.32
N SER A 388 32.14 41.03 -0.83
CA SER A 388 32.55 40.73 -2.22
C SER A 388 31.77 39.61 -2.96
N ASP A 389 31.50 39.67 -4.27
CA ASP A 389 31.53 40.76 -5.29
C ASP A 389 30.46 40.39 -6.35
N ALA A 390 29.54 41.26 -6.81
CA ALA A 390 29.69 42.45 -7.67
C ALA A 390 29.86 42.16 -9.19
N SER A 391 28.75 42.09 -9.93
CA SER A 391 28.51 42.51 -11.34
C SER A 391 27.07 42.10 -11.73
N ALA A 392 26.09 42.91 -12.16
CA ALA A 392 26.00 44.20 -12.88
C ALA A 392 25.85 44.08 -14.42
N SER A 393 24.64 44.46 -14.88
CA SER A 393 24.25 44.91 -16.24
C SER A 393 24.34 43.94 -17.44
N ASP A 394 23.27 43.87 -18.25
CA ASP A 394 23.14 44.72 -19.45
C ASP A 394 21.68 44.77 -19.97
N GLU A 395 21.37 45.78 -20.79
CA GLU A 395 20.07 46.03 -21.44
C GLU A 395 20.22 45.98 -22.98
N ASP A 396 19.24 45.42 -23.70
CA ASP A 396 18.74 45.86 -25.03
C ASP A 396 17.64 44.84 -25.48
N THR A 397 16.39 45.16 -25.88
CA THR A 397 15.72 46.21 -26.69
C THR A 397 15.48 45.81 -28.16
N ALA A 398 14.33 46.27 -28.69
CA ALA A 398 13.77 46.07 -30.05
C ALA A 398 13.37 44.61 -30.45
N GLY A 399 12.33 44.40 -31.27
CA GLY A 399 11.33 45.37 -31.74
C GLY A 399 10.27 44.79 -32.70
N GLU A 400 9.01 45.13 -32.43
CA GLU A 400 8.00 45.67 -33.37
C GLU A 400 7.88 45.12 -34.81
N SER A 401 6.70 44.55 -35.15
CA SER A 401 5.85 45.01 -36.29
C SER A 401 4.59 44.13 -36.50
N THR A 402 3.40 44.74 -36.43
CA THR A 402 2.17 44.22 -37.07
C THR A 402 2.16 44.61 -38.57
N PRO A 403 1.29 44.02 -39.41
CA PRO A 403 0.09 44.77 -39.80
C PRO A 403 -1.18 43.94 -40.01
N GLU A 404 -2.29 44.64 -40.22
CA GLU A 404 -3.66 44.12 -40.39
C GLU A 404 -3.94 43.58 -41.81
N GLY A 405 -5.04 42.82 -41.95
CA GLY A 405 -5.59 42.37 -43.24
C GLY A 405 -7.11 42.29 -43.21
N ASP A 406 -7.78 43.32 -43.75
CA ASP A 406 -9.24 43.42 -43.87
C ASP A 406 -9.78 42.76 -45.16
N SER A 407 -10.91 42.06 -45.07
CA SER A 407 -11.86 41.81 -46.17
C SER A 407 -13.18 41.25 -45.63
N ALA A 408 -14.30 41.55 -46.30
CA ALA A 408 -15.66 41.23 -45.84
C ALA A 408 -16.59 40.77 -46.98
N ALA A 409 -17.80 40.32 -46.59
CA ALA A 409 -18.92 39.84 -47.42
C ALA A 409 -18.75 38.41 -48.00
N ASP A 410 -19.81 37.65 -48.31
CA ASP A 410 -21.26 38.00 -48.32
C ASP A 410 -22.20 36.82 -47.94
N GLU A 411 -23.51 37.09 -47.95
CA GLU A 411 -24.65 36.24 -47.54
C GLU A 411 -24.71 34.77 -48.03
N GLY A 412 -25.36 33.91 -47.23
CA GLY A 412 -25.74 32.53 -47.59
C GLY A 412 -26.62 31.85 -46.53
N ALA A 413 -27.92 32.14 -46.52
CA ALA A 413 -28.85 31.66 -45.49
C ALA A 413 -29.53 30.32 -45.83
N ALA A 414 -29.73 29.49 -44.79
CA ALA A 414 -30.72 28.41 -44.77
C ALA A 414 -31.14 28.14 -43.31
N ASP A 415 -32.40 28.42 -42.97
CA ASP A 415 -33.04 27.95 -41.74
C ASP A 415 -33.37 26.45 -41.86
N GLU A 416 -33.23 25.69 -40.77
CA GLU A 416 -34.13 24.56 -40.49
C GLU A 416 -34.32 24.43 -38.97
N GLU A 417 -35.56 24.61 -38.51
CA GLU A 417 -35.91 24.54 -37.08
C GLU A 417 -36.08 23.09 -36.59
N ALA A 418 -35.94 22.91 -35.28
CA ALA A 418 -36.18 21.64 -34.63
C ALA A 418 -37.68 21.26 -34.62
N SER A 419 -37.97 20.00 -34.93
CA SER A 419 -39.05 19.27 -34.27
C SER A 419 -38.62 17.82 -34.04
N GLY A 420 -38.67 17.38 -32.79
CA GLY A 420 -38.66 15.97 -32.44
C GLY A 420 -40.04 15.63 -31.88
N GLU A 421 -40.57 14.46 -32.23
CA GLU A 421 -41.64 13.84 -31.47
C GLU A 421 -41.57 12.31 -31.56
N ASP A 422 -41.59 11.69 -30.38
CA ASP A 422 -41.96 10.33 -30.02
C ASP A 422 -41.81 9.18 -31.05
N SER A 423 -40.91 8.26 -30.74
CA SER A 423 -41.20 6.83 -30.89
C SER A 423 -40.52 6.03 -29.77
N ALA A 424 -41.19 5.96 -28.63
CA ALA A 424 -40.84 5.03 -27.55
C ALA A 424 -40.89 3.56 -28.06
N THR A 425 -39.73 3.03 -28.43
CA THR A 425 -39.52 1.59 -28.60
C THR A 425 -39.15 0.98 -27.25
N GLN A 426 -39.56 -0.26 -27.03
CA GLN A 426 -39.53 -0.85 -25.69
C GLN A 426 -38.12 -1.21 -25.23
N ASP A 427 -37.94 -1.06 -23.92
CA ASP A 427 -36.90 -1.69 -23.12
C ASP A 427 -37.13 -3.22 -23.14
N GLU A 428 -36.75 -3.85 -24.24
CA GLU A 428 -36.40 -5.27 -24.25
C GLU A 428 -34.91 -5.35 -23.92
N THR A 429 -34.61 -5.62 -22.65
CA THR A 429 -33.27 -5.99 -22.18
C THR A 429 -32.83 -7.26 -22.89
N ALA A 430 -32.13 -7.08 -24.02
CA ALA A 430 -31.45 -8.16 -24.72
C ALA A 430 -30.41 -8.74 -23.76
N ALA A 431 -30.69 -9.93 -23.23
CA ALA A 431 -29.82 -10.58 -22.25
C ALA A 431 -28.40 -10.69 -22.82
N VAL A 432 -27.44 -10.07 -22.13
CA VAL A 432 -26.03 -10.03 -22.55
C VAL A 432 -25.41 -11.40 -22.30
N GLU A 433 -25.65 -12.32 -23.23
CA GLU A 433 -25.22 -13.71 -23.14
C GLU A 433 -23.70 -13.80 -23.45
N LEU A 434 -22.90 -13.76 -22.37
CA LEU A 434 -21.44 -13.83 -22.44
C LEU A 434 -20.97 -15.17 -23.06
N GLU A 435 -20.57 -15.13 -24.33
CA GLU A 435 -20.07 -16.31 -25.03
C GLU A 435 -18.80 -16.88 -24.38
N PRO A 436 -18.65 -18.21 -24.26
CA PRO A 436 -17.39 -18.81 -23.86
C PRO A 436 -16.23 -18.44 -24.82
N GLY A 437 -15.06 -18.16 -24.24
CA GLY A 437 -13.88 -17.70 -24.97
C GLY A 437 -12.84 -17.06 -24.08
N ARG A 438 -11.72 -16.65 -24.68
CA ARG A 438 -10.74 -15.74 -24.07
C ARG A 438 -11.04 -14.31 -24.52
N TYR A 439 -10.92 -13.38 -23.59
CA TYR A 439 -11.03 -11.95 -23.78
C TYR A 439 -9.82 -11.29 -23.14
N ASP A 440 -9.24 -10.30 -23.79
CA ASP A 440 -8.07 -9.57 -23.29
C ASP A 440 -8.48 -8.10 -23.02
N ALA A 441 -8.04 -7.56 -21.89
CA ALA A 441 -8.31 -6.20 -21.40
C ALA A 441 -7.00 -5.58 -20.91
N GLY A 442 -6.19 -5.08 -21.85
CA GLY A 442 -4.87 -4.50 -21.58
C GLY A 442 -3.94 -5.50 -20.87
N PRO A 443 -3.56 -5.29 -19.59
CA PRO A 443 -2.67 -6.18 -18.85
C PRO A 443 -3.36 -7.42 -18.25
N VAL A 444 -4.67 -7.62 -18.43
CA VAL A 444 -5.43 -8.75 -17.88
C VAL A 444 -6.09 -9.55 -19.00
N ALA A 445 -6.10 -10.88 -18.88
CA ALA A 445 -6.79 -11.78 -19.78
C ALA A 445 -7.81 -12.64 -19.03
N ALA A 446 -9.08 -12.57 -19.41
CA ALA A 446 -10.16 -13.36 -18.84
C ALA A 446 -10.59 -14.48 -19.80
N THR A 447 -10.59 -15.72 -19.31
CA THR A 447 -11.07 -16.89 -20.05
C THR A 447 -12.30 -17.47 -19.37
N PHE A 448 -13.42 -17.49 -20.10
CA PHE A 448 -14.72 -18.01 -19.66
C PHE A 448 -15.01 -19.33 -20.37
N GLN A 449 -15.23 -20.40 -19.61
CA GLN A 449 -15.42 -21.76 -20.14
C GLN A 449 -16.88 -22.19 -20.11
N GLN A 450 -17.28 -23.02 -21.08
CA GLN A 450 -18.65 -23.51 -21.25
C GLN A 450 -19.15 -24.41 -20.09
N ASP A 451 -18.29 -24.78 -19.15
CA ASP A 451 -18.66 -25.49 -17.90
C ASP A 451 -19.01 -24.55 -16.73
N GLY A 452 -18.96 -23.22 -16.96
CA GLY A 452 -19.22 -22.21 -15.93
C GLY A 452 -17.99 -21.83 -15.10
N SER A 453 -16.79 -22.30 -15.46
CA SER A 453 -15.55 -21.85 -14.82
C SER A 453 -14.92 -20.64 -15.53
N PHE A 454 -14.27 -19.77 -14.76
CA PHE A 454 -13.45 -18.67 -15.28
C PHE A 454 -12.00 -18.78 -14.81
N THR A 455 -11.09 -18.17 -15.56
CA THR A 455 -9.72 -17.86 -15.11
C THR A 455 -9.31 -16.48 -15.63
N MET A 456 -8.84 -15.62 -14.74
CA MET A 456 -8.15 -14.38 -15.08
C MET A 456 -6.65 -14.55 -14.85
N GLU A 457 -5.85 -14.06 -15.79
CA GLU A 457 -4.39 -14.09 -15.82
C GLU A 457 -3.87 -12.66 -16.05
N THR A 458 -2.93 -12.20 -15.22
CA THR A 458 -2.28 -10.90 -15.40
C THR A 458 -1.03 -11.02 -16.27
N SER A 459 -0.56 -9.91 -16.83
CA SER A 459 0.74 -9.81 -17.51
C SER A 459 1.95 -10.12 -16.62
N THR A 460 1.78 -10.07 -15.29
CA THR A 460 2.77 -10.53 -14.29
C THR A 460 2.76 -12.05 -14.06
N GLY A 461 1.76 -12.78 -14.58
CA GLY A 461 1.60 -14.23 -14.43
C GLY A 461 0.87 -14.66 -13.16
N GLU A 462 0.23 -13.72 -12.46
CA GLU A 462 -0.66 -14.00 -11.33
C GLU A 462 -2.02 -14.49 -11.86
N THR A 463 -2.63 -15.46 -11.18
CA THR A 463 -3.85 -16.12 -11.70
C THR A 463 -4.94 -16.25 -10.66
N VAL A 464 -6.19 -16.00 -11.08
CA VAL A 464 -7.39 -16.17 -10.28
C VAL A 464 -8.41 -17.01 -11.05
N SER A 465 -8.78 -18.17 -10.51
CA SER A 465 -9.79 -19.05 -11.09
C SER A 465 -10.98 -19.24 -10.16
N GLY A 466 -12.18 -19.37 -10.73
CA GLY A 466 -13.42 -19.58 -9.97
C GLY A 466 -14.55 -20.06 -10.88
N ASN A 467 -15.79 -19.90 -10.43
CA ASN A 467 -16.99 -20.11 -11.26
C ASN A 467 -17.61 -18.76 -11.63
N TYR A 468 -18.31 -18.67 -12.74
CA TYR A 468 -19.05 -17.48 -13.14
C TYR A 468 -20.49 -17.83 -13.50
N GLU A 469 -21.40 -16.89 -13.25
CA GLU A 469 -22.79 -16.95 -13.67
C GLU A 469 -23.18 -15.58 -14.24
N VAL A 470 -23.98 -15.56 -15.31
CA VAL A 470 -24.52 -14.32 -15.88
C VAL A 470 -26.04 -14.38 -15.79
N THR A 471 -26.64 -13.40 -15.12
CA THR A 471 -28.09 -13.29 -14.93
C THR A 471 -28.49 -11.83 -15.02
N ASP A 472 -29.56 -11.53 -15.78
CA ASP A 472 -30.15 -10.20 -15.93
C ASP A 472 -29.16 -9.05 -16.23
N GLY A 473 -28.07 -9.36 -16.97
CA GLY A 473 -27.02 -8.40 -17.35
C GLY A 473 -25.87 -8.25 -16.33
N ILE A 474 -25.85 -9.04 -15.25
CA ILE A 474 -24.80 -9.00 -14.22
C ILE A 474 -23.91 -10.24 -14.32
N LEU A 475 -22.59 -10.03 -14.45
CA LEU A 475 -21.56 -11.05 -14.28
C LEU A 475 -21.28 -11.24 -12.79
N THR A 476 -21.62 -12.41 -12.26
CA THR A 476 -21.27 -12.81 -10.89
C THR A 476 -20.07 -13.74 -10.92
N LEU A 477 -18.94 -13.32 -10.35
CA LEU A 477 -17.75 -14.15 -10.16
C LEU A 477 -17.77 -14.78 -8.77
N ILE A 478 -17.62 -16.10 -8.70
CA ILE A 478 -17.93 -16.93 -7.52
C ILE A 478 -16.70 -17.75 -7.09
N GLU A 479 -16.37 -17.68 -5.80
CA GLU A 479 -15.23 -18.37 -5.16
C GLU A 479 -13.91 -18.28 -5.94
N GLY A 480 -13.47 -17.07 -6.28
CA GLY A 480 -12.13 -16.82 -6.83
C GLY A 480 -11.02 -17.36 -5.92
N LYS A 481 -10.07 -18.09 -6.51
CA LYS A 481 -8.95 -18.75 -5.83
C LYS A 481 -7.67 -18.56 -6.64
N GLY A 482 -6.56 -18.34 -5.93
CA GLY A 482 -5.29 -17.94 -6.51
C GLY A 482 -4.87 -16.58 -5.93
N ASP A 483 -4.21 -15.77 -6.73
CA ASP A 483 -3.64 -14.48 -6.33
C ASP A 483 -4.69 -13.36 -6.37
N THR A 484 -5.72 -13.47 -5.51
CA THR A 484 -6.89 -12.57 -5.50
C THR A 484 -6.59 -11.15 -5.01
N GLY A 485 -5.40 -10.90 -4.46
CA GLY A 485 -5.04 -9.61 -3.86
C GLY A 485 -6.05 -9.17 -2.78
N TRP A 486 -6.79 -8.10 -3.08
CA TRP A 486 -7.85 -7.53 -2.24
C TRP A 486 -9.27 -7.70 -2.81
N ALA A 487 -9.44 -8.52 -3.85
CA ALA A 487 -10.75 -8.80 -4.43
C ALA A 487 -11.62 -9.65 -3.49
N GLU A 488 -12.78 -9.12 -3.09
CA GLU A 488 -13.81 -9.87 -2.37
C GLU A 488 -14.71 -10.65 -3.35
N PHE A 489 -15.18 -11.82 -2.93
CA PHE A 489 -16.05 -12.70 -3.72
C PHE A 489 -17.29 -13.13 -2.90
N PRO A 490 -18.50 -13.20 -3.50
CA PRO A 490 -18.78 -13.03 -4.93
C PRO A 490 -18.77 -11.56 -5.39
N MET A 491 -18.09 -11.30 -6.52
CA MET A 491 -18.00 -10.00 -7.17
C MET A 491 -19.12 -9.89 -8.22
N GLN A 492 -19.78 -8.73 -8.35
CA GLN A 492 -20.93 -8.53 -9.23
C GLN A 492 -20.73 -7.30 -10.11
N CYS A 493 -20.49 -7.52 -11.40
CA CYS A 493 -20.19 -6.48 -12.39
C CYS A 493 -21.35 -6.37 -13.39
N GLY A 494 -21.81 -5.16 -13.70
CA GLY A 494 -22.76 -4.95 -14.81
C GLY A 494 -22.05 -5.15 -16.15
N ILE A 495 -22.67 -5.86 -17.09
CA ILE A 495 -22.11 -6.12 -18.43
C ILE A 495 -22.82 -5.26 -19.49
N ASP A 496 -22.09 -4.34 -20.11
CA ASP A 496 -22.54 -3.68 -21.35
C ASP A 496 -21.93 -4.38 -22.57
N SER A 497 -22.74 -4.65 -23.60
CA SER A 497 -22.26 -5.28 -24.84
C SER A 497 -21.56 -4.29 -25.77
N ALA A 498 -20.38 -4.64 -26.29
CA ALA A 498 -19.61 -3.87 -27.26
C ALA A 498 -19.47 -4.62 -28.60
N GLU A 499 -19.10 -3.92 -29.69
CA GLU A 499 -19.11 -4.49 -31.06
C GLU A 499 -18.23 -5.75 -31.23
N TRP A 500 -17.17 -5.89 -30.41
CA TRP A 500 -16.24 -7.02 -30.42
C TRP A 500 -15.95 -7.60 -29.03
N GLY A 501 -16.80 -7.32 -28.04
CA GLY A 501 -16.52 -7.62 -26.64
C GLY A 501 -17.60 -7.16 -25.67
N PHE A 502 -17.20 -6.83 -24.45
CA PHE A 502 -18.08 -6.24 -23.43
C PHE A 502 -17.31 -5.27 -22.53
N THR A 503 -18.01 -4.35 -21.87
CA THR A 503 -17.46 -3.52 -20.80
C THR A 503 -18.06 -3.96 -19.47
N LEU A 504 -17.21 -4.05 -18.44
CA LEU A 504 -17.66 -4.22 -17.06
C LEU A 504 -17.82 -2.87 -16.38
N ASN A 505 -18.88 -2.71 -15.61
CA ASN A 505 -19.18 -1.53 -14.81
C ASN A 505 -19.44 -1.95 -13.35
N ASP A 506 -19.17 -1.05 -12.41
CA ASP A 506 -19.52 -1.27 -11.01
C ASP A 506 -21.05 -1.38 -10.81
N SER A 507 -21.46 -2.41 -10.07
CA SER A 507 -22.87 -2.65 -9.72
C SER A 507 -23.06 -2.46 -8.22
N GLU A 508 -23.61 -1.32 -7.81
CA GLU A 508 -23.86 -0.94 -6.41
C GLU A 508 -22.63 -1.05 -5.45
N GLY A 509 -21.41 -0.87 -5.97
CA GLY A 509 -20.15 -1.02 -5.21
C GLY A 509 -19.57 -2.43 -5.20
N ALA A 510 -20.12 -3.38 -5.96
CA ALA A 510 -19.73 -4.79 -5.96
C ALA A 510 -18.72 -5.19 -7.07
N CYS A 511 -18.23 -4.26 -7.90
CA CYS A 511 -17.16 -4.50 -8.86
C CYS A 511 -16.24 -3.27 -9.13
N PRO A 512 -15.76 -2.54 -8.09
CA PRO A 512 -14.90 -1.36 -8.27
C PRO A 512 -13.49 -1.68 -8.84
N LEU A 513 -13.15 -2.97 -8.98
CA LEU A 513 -11.87 -3.45 -9.51
C LEU A 513 -11.82 -3.48 -11.04
N LEU A 514 -12.97 -3.68 -11.70
CA LEU A 514 -13.08 -3.85 -13.15
C LEU A 514 -14.02 -2.79 -13.77
N ASP A 515 -14.40 -1.77 -13.01
CA ASP A 515 -15.24 -0.67 -13.47
C ASP A 515 -14.61 0.07 -14.66
N GLY A 516 -15.40 0.25 -15.73
CA GLY A 516 -14.97 0.81 -17.00
C GLY A 516 -14.01 -0.06 -17.82
N GLN A 517 -13.70 -1.31 -17.42
CA GLN A 517 -12.80 -2.16 -18.20
C GLN A 517 -13.51 -2.80 -19.39
N SER A 518 -13.03 -2.51 -20.60
CA SER A 518 -13.46 -3.16 -21.84
C SER A 518 -12.63 -4.41 -22.12
N PHE A 519 -13.32 -5.53 -22.29
CA PHE A 519 -12.79 -6.86 -22.59
C PHE A 519 -13.08 -7.20 -24.06
N GLU A 520 -12.05 -7.13 -24.91
CA GLU A 520 -12.16 -7.47 -26.33
C GLU A 520 -11.94 -8.97 -26.55
N ARG A 521 -12.69 -9.60 -27.45
CA ARG A 521 -12.57 -11.04 -27.70
C ARG A 521 -11.24 -11.38 -28.38
N ALA A 522 -10.44 -12.22 -27.74
CA ALA A 522 -9.17 -12.67 -28.27
C ALA A 522 -9.35 -13.37 -29.63
N ALA A 523 -8.64 -12.90 -30.66
CA ALA A 523 -8.67 -13.54 -31.97
C ALA A 523 -8.13 -14.97 -31.89
N ALA A 524 -8.96 -15.95 -32.26
CA ALA A 524 -8.62 -17.37 -32.18
C ALA A 524 -7.42 -17.70 -33.09
N GLN A 525 -6.24 -17.90 -32.47
CA GLN A 525 -5.03 -18.33 -33.17
C GLN A 525 -5.22 -19.77 -33.70
N GLN A 526 -5.09 -19.94 -35.02
CA GLN A 526 -5.25 -21.22 -35.74
C GLN A 526 -3.89 -21.86 -36.08
#